data_AF-A0A2D6NBE0-F1
#
_entry.id   AF-A0A2D6NBE0-F1
#
_cell.length_a   1.000
_cell.length_b   1.000
_cell.length_c   1.000
_cell.angle_alpha   90.00
_cell.angle_beta   90.00
_cell.angle_gamma   90.00
#
_symmetry.space_group_name_H-M   'P 1'
#
loop_
_entity.id
_entity.type
_entity.pdbx_description
1 polymer ?
#
loop_
_entity_poly.entity_id
_entity_poly.type
_entity_poly.pdbx_seq_one_letter_code
_entity_poly.pdbx_strand_id
1 'polypeptide(L)'
;MIKRTVRPSGVRFRKSISPWRRKLKDNPAFILGNAPSLNDFDLSKLDGFLTIGINRSVYKIDSTILMWQDKDIYNYEKHIIDKSKSIKVCRDVADPMSKFFHFKLKAGFYKRTKDPSVLYGRGSTGPLAVQFADSIGCNPIYLLGMDCLTRGGDTDFYGKNIFWKSHTRKNCLTGVKWMDSAFSDIQVFNLSKRKDMDFKQIVSSLKRKKRGRDYYIKKLFS
;
A
#
# COMPACT_ATOMS: atom_id res chain seq x y z
N MET A 1 -21.33 40.88 10.89
CA MET A 1 -21.74 39.71 10.09
C MET A 1 -20.93 38.50 10.56
N ILE A 2 -21.51 37.66 11.42
CA ILE A 2 -20.83 36.51 12.05
C ILE A 2 -20.79 35.36 11.03
N LYS A 3 -19.59 34.96 10.58
CA LYS A 3 -19.42 33.74 9.79
C LYS A 3 -19.72 32.55 10.70
N ARG A 4 -20.94 32.00 10.60
CA ARG A 4 -21.29 30.71 11.19
C ARG A 4 -20.40 29.64 10.54
N THR A 5 -19.35 29.24 11.24
CA THR A 5 -18.62 28.00 10.96
C THR A 5 -19.57 26.87 11.30
N VAL A 6 -20.26 26.36 10.28
CA VAL A 6 -21.02 25.10 10.39
C VAL A 6 -19.99 24.01 10.71
N ARG A 7 -19.87 23.64 11.99
CA ARG A 7 -19.25 22.37 12.36
C ARG A 7 -20.20 21.29 11.87
N PRO A 8 -19.77 20.37 10.97
CA PRO A 8 -20.65 19.28 10.57
C PRO A 8 -20.93 18.41 11.79
N SER A 9 -22.15 18.49 12.27
CA SER A 9 -22.72 17.58 13.25
C SER A 9 -22.72 16.16 12.68
N GLY A 10 -22.08 15.24 13.37
CA GLY A 10 -22.57 13.87 13.55
C GLY A 10 -22.48 12.87 12.39
N VAL A 11 -22.21 13.25 11.14
CA VAL A 11 -22.12 12.27 10.05
C VAL A 11 -20.69 11.75 9.92
N ARG A 12 -20.39 10.66 10.65
CA ARG A 12 -19.20 9.82 10.44
C ARG A 12 -19.28 9.23 9.02
N PHE A 13 -18.76 9.95 8.03
CA PHE A 13 -18.60 9.41 6.67
C PHE A 13 -17.54 8.29 6.69
N ARG A 14 -17.98 7.08 7.03
CA ARG A 14 -17.29 5.84 6.65
C ARG A 14 -17.40 5.74 5.14
N LYS A 15 -16.50 6.38 4.40
CA LYS A 15 -16.47 6.20 2.95
C LYS A 15 -15.97 4.79 2.68
N SER A 16 -16.91 3.89 2.45
CA SER A 16 -16.62 2.55 1.95
C SER A 16 -15.78 2.69 0.68
N ILE A 17 -14.72 1.89 0.59
CA ILE A 17 -13.89 1.79 -0.61
C ILE A 17 -14.39 0.73 -1.58
N SER A 18 -15.48 0.01 -1.26
CA SER A 18 -16.09 -0.97 -2.16
C SER A 18 -16.37 -0.43 -3.58
N PRO A 19 -16.83 0.84 -3.76
CA PRO A 19 -17.00 1.44 -5.09
C PRO A 19 -15.72 1.57 -5.94
N TRP A 20 -14.53 1.43 -5.34
CA TRP A 20 -13.25 1.47 -6.06
C TRP A 20 -12.94 0.20 -6.84
N ARG A 21 -13.77 -0.85 -6.67
CA ARG A 21 -13.65 -2.12 -7.38
C ARG A 21 -13.46 -1.87 -8.87
N ARG A 22 -12.33 -2.38 -9.40
CA ARG A 22 -11.96 -2.32 -10.82
C ARG A 22 -11.87 -0.89 -11.44
N LYS A 23 -11.89 0.18 -10.64
CA LYS A 23 -11.82 1.58 -11.15
C LYS A 23 -10.46 1.92 -11.79
N LEU A 24 -9.40 1.19 -11.44
CA LEU A 24 -8.05 1.35 -11.98
C LEU A 24 -7.64 0.16 -12.87
N LYS A 25 -8.62 -0.47 -13.54
CA LYS A 25 -8.39 -1.57 -14.50
C LYS A 25 -7.21 -1.27 -15.43
N ASP A 26 -6.29 -2.22 -15.56
CA ASP A 26 -5.13 -2.22 -16.46
C ASP A 26 -4.11 -1.08 -16.25
N ASN A 27 -4.15 -0.43 -15.08
CA ASN A 27 -3.12 0.52 -14.67
C ASN A 27 -2.02 -0.23 -13.89
N PRO A 28 -0.73 0.02 -14.20
CA PRO A 28 0.35 -0.53 -13.42
C PRO A 28 0.36 0.08 -12.02
N ALA A 29 0.63 -0.74 -10.99
CA ALA A 29 0.79 -0.30 -9.61
C ALA A 29 2.17 -0.64 -9.09
N PHE A 30 2.77 0.28 -8.33
CA PHE A 30 4.00 0.03 -7.57
C PHE A 30 3.67 0.03 -6.08
N ILE A 31 3.88 -1.09 -5.41
CA ILE A 31 3.65 -1.26 -3.98
C ILE A 31 4.99 -1.15 -3.26
N LEU A 32 5.08 -0.24 -2.30
CA LEU A 32 6.31 0.05 -1.56
C LEU A 32 6.22 -0.50 -0.14
N GLY A 33 6.97 -1.56 0.09
CA GLY A 33 7.21 -2.18 1.39
C GLY A 33 8.15 -1.34 2.27
N ASN A 34 8.78 -2.01 3.24
CA ASN A 34 9.69 -1.34 4.17
C ASN A 34 11.07 -2.02 4.25
N ALA A 35 11.33 -3.13 3.54
CA ALA A 35 12.60 -3.82 3.63
C ALA A 35 13.79 -2.94 3.20
N PRO A 36 15.02 -3.22 3.65
CA PRO A 36 16.19 -2.40 3.35
C PRO A 36 16.47 -2.22 1.85
N SER A 37 16.10 -3.21 1.01
CA SER A 37 16.23 -3.13 -0.45
C SER A 37 15.45 -1.99 -1.08
N LEU A 38 14.49 -1.38 -0.38
CA LEU A 38 13.82 -0.18 -0.89
C LEU A 38 14.82 0.95 -1.19
N ASN A 39 15.95 0.99 -0.47
CA ASN A 39 17.02 1.97 -0.68
C ASN A 39 17.77 1.78 -2.01
N ASP A 40 17.59 0.66 -2.71
CA ASP A 40 18.27 0.38 -3.98
C ASP A 40 17.53 1.01 -5.18
N PHE A 41 16.32 1.51 -4.97
CA PHE A 41 15.47 2.04 -6.03
C PHE A 41 15.47 3.58 -6.04
N ASP A 42 15.65 4.16 -7.22
CA ASP A 42 15.39 5.59 -7.45
C ASP A 42 13.89 5.85 -7.54
N LEU A 43 13.26 6.07 -6.39
CA LEU A 43 11.81 6.22 -6.28
C LEU A 43 11.28 7.47 -6.99
N SER A 44 12.12 8.46 -7.33
CA SER A 44 11.70 9.64 -8.11
C SER A 44 11.16 9.26 -9.49
N LYS A 45 11.60 8.12 -10.03
CA LYS A 45 11.16 7.59 -11.32
C LYS A 45 9.69 7.15 -11.32
N LEU A 46 9.13 6.91 -10.13
CA LEU A 46 7.72 6.56 -9.93
C LEU A 46 6.76 7.74 -10.07
N ASP A 47 7.27 8.97 -10.26
CA ASP A 47 6.41 10.13 -10.50
C ASP A 47 5.46 9.88 -11.69
N GLY A 48 4.18 10.21 -11.49
CA GLY A 48 3.11 9.97 -12.44
C GLY A 48 2.53 8.55 -12.46
N PHE A 49 3.07 7.58 -11.73
CA PHE A 49 2.50 6.23 -11.61
C PHE A 49 1.60 6.09 -10.37
N LEU A 50 0.77 5.04 -10.37
CA LEU A 50 0.04 4.64 -9.17
C LEU A 50 1.01 4.00 -8.18
N THR A 51 1.16 4.61 -7.01
CA THR A 51 1.97 4.08 -5.91
C THR A 51 1.10 3.77 -4.70
N ILE A 52 1.31 2.61 -4.10
CA ILE A 52 0.69 2.19 -2.84
C ILE A 52 1.81 2.02 -1.83
N GLY A 53 2.00 3.01 -0.96
CA GLY A 53 2.92 2.89 0.16
C GLY A 53 2.29 2.08 1.29
N ILE A 54 3.04 1.19 1.95
CA ILE A 54 2.61 0.56 3.19
C ILE A 54 3.37 1.07 4.42
N ASN A 55 2.67 1.25 5.54
CA ASN A 55 3.20 1.64 6.84
C ASN A 55 4.13 2.87 6.77
N ARG A 56 5.42 2.68 7.06
CA ARG A 56 6.42 3.76 7.13
C ARG A 56 7.02 4.16 5.79
N SER A 57 6.63 3.54 4.68
CA SER A 57 7.06 3.97 3.33
C SER A 57 6.78 5.45 3.02
N VAL A 58 5.88 6.10 3.77
CA VAL A 58 5.65 7.56 3.72
C VAL A 58 6.90 8.40 3.97
N TYR A 59 7.90 7.87 4.68
CA TYR A 59 9.21 8.53 4.86
C TYR A 59 10.07 8.54 3.58
N LYS A 60 9.78 7.66 2.62
CA LYS A 60 10.53 7.54 1.35
C LYS A 60 9.80 8.16 0.17
N ILE A 61 8.47 8.10 0.17
CA ILE A 61 7.65 8.67 -0.89
C ILE A 61 6.28 9.08 -0.36
N ASP A 62 5.81 10.25 -0.78
CA ASP A 62 4.40 10.60 -0.67
C ASP A 62 3.65 9.82 -1.76
N SER A 63 3.12 8.65 -1.41
CA SER A 63 2.46 7.75 -2.38
C SER A 63 1.09 8.27 -2.85
N THR A 64 0.48 7.65 -3.85
CA THR A 64 -0.92 7.94 -4.22
C THR A 64 -1.87 7.42 -3.14
N ILE A 65 -1.63 6.22 -2.63
CA ILE A 65 -2.41 5.59 -1.55
C ILE A 65 -1.43 5.13 -0.46
N LEU A 66 -1.65 5.56 0.78
CA LEU A 66 -0.91 5.10 1.94
C LEU A 66 -1.78 4.11 2.73
N MET A 67 -1.26 2.91 2.96
CA MET A 67 -2.01 1.83 3.60
C MET A 67 -1.35 1.27 4.87
N TRP A 68 -2.12 1.04 5.92
CA TRP A 68 -1.64 0.39 7.15
C TRP A 68 -2.73 -0.42 7.87
N GLN A 69 -2.31 -1.40 8.67
CA GLN A 69 -3.24 -2.30 9.38
C GLN A 69 -3.28 -2.03 10.90
N ASP A 70 -2.17 -1.59 11.49
CA ASP A 70 -1.98 -1.52 12.93
C ASP A 70 -2.17 -0.09 13.43
N LYS A 71 -2.92 0.07 14.53
CA LYS A 71 -3.18 1.39 15.14
C LYS A 71 -1.89 2.12 15.52
N ASP A 72 -0.87 1.36 15.91
CA ASP A 72 0.43 1.91 16.31
C ASP A 72 1.12 2.67 15.17
N ILE A 73 0.92 2.28 13.92
CA ILE A 73 1.44 3.06 12.78
C ILE A 73 0.86 4.47 12.81
N TYR A 74 -0.45 4.64 13.01
CA TYR A 74 -1.01 5.98 13.10
C TYR A 74 -0.59 6.70 14.39
N ASN A 75 -0.47 6.00 15.52
CA ASN A 75 -0.06 6.62 16.78
C ASN A 75 1.35 7.19 16.72
N TYR A 76 2.33 6.43 16.21
CA TYR A 76 3.72 6.86 16.11
C TYR A 76 3.95 7.84 14.95
N GLU A 77 3.28 7.64 13.83
CA GLU A 77 3.55 8.37 12.58
C GLU A 77 2.49 9.44 12.28
N LYS A 78 1.67 9.81 13.27
CA LYS A 78 0.52 10.71 13.10
C LYS A 78 0.85 11.97 12.31
N HIS A 79 1.93 12.64 12.70
CA HIS A 79 2.32 13.92 12.11
C HIS A 79 2.66 13.79 10.61
N ILE A 80 3.37 12.75 10.21
CA ILE A 80 3.74 12.55 8.80
C ILE A 80 2.56 12.02 7.98
N ILE A 81 1.74 11.13 8.54
CA ILE A 81 0.53 10.63 7.89
C ILE A 81 -0.47 11.76 7.64
N ASP A 82 -0.72 12.62 8.62
CA ASP A 82 -1.65 13.75 8.48
C ASP A 82 -1.16 14.75 7.41
N LYS A 83 0.17 14.97 7.30
CA LYS A 83 0.79 15.87 6.30
C LYS A 83 0.88 15.27 4.90
N SER A 84 0.91 13.96 4.76
CA SER A 84 0.96 13.29 3.45
C SER A 84 -0.24 13.67 2.59
N LYS A 85 -0.05 13.77 1.27
CA LYS A 85 -1.14 14.02 0.32
C LYS A 85 -1.76 12.71 -0.20
N SER A 86 -1.26 11.56 0.24
CA SER A 86 -1.84 10.26 -0.09
C SER A 86 -3.31 10.16 0.34
N ILE A 87 -4.07 9.35 -0.40
CA ILE A 87 -5.32 8.78 0.12
C ILE A 87 -4.95 7.80 1.24
N LYS A 88 -5.44 8.06 2.45
CA LYS A 88 -5.20 7.19 3.61
C LYS A 88 -6.22 6.06 3.65
N VAL A 89 -5.74 4.83 3.59
CA VAL A 89 -6.56 3.61 3.67
C VAL A 89 -6.05 2.77 4.82
N CYS A 90 -6.87 2.45 5.80
CA CYS A 90 -6.41 1.66 6.94
C CYS A 90 -7.44 0.64 7.39
N ARG A 91 -7.03 -0.26 8.29
CA ARG A 91 -7.98 -1.08 9.01
C ARG A 91 -8.88 -0.17 9.85
N ASP A 92 -10.17 -0.49 9.94
CA ASP A 92 -11.14 0.23 10.76
C ASP A 92 -10.67 0.48 12.21
N VAL A 93 -10.07 -0.51 12.87
CA VAL A 93 -9.54 -0.36 14.23
C VAL A 93 -8.26 0.49 14.32
N ALA A 94 -7.58 0.75 13.20
CA ALA A 94 -6.36 1.56 13.16
C ALA A 94 -6.65 3.07 13.08
N ASP A 95 -7.92 3.45 12.97
CA ASP A 95 -8.39 4.83 12.91
C ASP A 95 -9.56 5.04 13.87
N PRO A 96 -9.29 5.17 15.18
CA PRO A 96 -10.33 5.34 16.20
C PRO A 96 -11.15 6.62 15.99
N MET A 97 -10.62 7.59 15.25
CA MET A 97 -11.29 8.86 14.94
C MET A 97 -12.15 8.79 13.68
N SER A 98 -12.12 7.68 12.94
CA SER A 98 -12.85 7.51 11.66
C SER A 98 -12.58 8.64 10.66
N LYS A 99 -11.31 9.04 10.53
CA LYS A 99 -10.83 10.08 9.60
C LYS A 99 -10.54 9.57 8.19
N PHE A 100 -10.25 8.28 8.05
CA PHE A 100 -9.68 7.70 6.84
C PHE A 100 -10.62 6.71 6.17
N PHE A 101 -10.22 6.24 4.98
CA PHE A 101 -10.92 5.17 4.29
C PHE A 101 -10.58 3.83 4.96
N HIS A 102 -11.56 2.93 5.04
CA HIS A 102 -11.38 1.67 5.77
C HIS A 102 -11.52 0.44 4.90
N PHE A 103 -10.65 -0.55 5.17
CA PHE A 103 -10.93 -1.95 4.86
C PHE A 103 -11.23 -2.71 6.15
N LYS A 104 -12.06 -3.74 6.03
CA LYS A 104 -12.26 -4.76 7.06
C LYS A 104 -11.25 -5.87 6.83
N LEU A 105 -10.54 -6.26 7.89
CA LEU A 105 -9.63 -7.41 7.85
C LEU A 105 -10.39 -8.66 8.32
N LYS A 106 -10.53 -9.64 7.43
CA LYS A 106 -10.96 -10.99 7.78
C LYS A 106 -9.73 -11.80 8.17
N ALA A 107 -9.59 -12.03 9.47
CA ALA A 107 -8.50 -12.82 10.02
C ALA A 107 -8.58 -14.27 9.52
N GLY A 108 -7.41 -14.91 9.37
CA GLY A 108 -7.27 -16.27 8.85
C GLY A 108 -6.18 -16.35 7.80
N PHE A 109 -6.31 -17.32 6.90
CA PHE A 109 -5.42 -17.47 5.75
C PHE A 109 -5.64 -16.34 4.74
N TYR A 110 -4.58 -16.00 4.01
CA TYR A 110 -4.68 -15.08 2.90
C TYR A 110 -5.58 -15.66 1.80
N LYS A 111 -6.43 -14.81 1.22
CA LYS A 111 -7.35 -15.18 0.13
C LYS A 111 -7.51 -13.99 -0.81
N ARG A 112 -7.62 -14.24 -2.11
CA ARG A 112 -7.98 -13.19 -3.07
C ARG A 112 -9.40 -12.70 -2.86
N THR A 113 -9.60 -11.43 -3.14
CA THR A 113 -10.88 -10.74 -3.01
C THR A 113 -11.07 -9.80 -4.19
N LYS A 114 -12.30 -9.69 -4.68
CA LYS A 114 -12.69 -8.66 -5.64
C LYS A 114 -13.20 -7.40 -4.94
N ASP A 115 -13.38 -7.44 -3.62
CA ASP A 115 -13.85 -6.31 -2.84
C ASP A 115 -12.68 -5.61 -2.13
N PRO A 116 -12.33 -4.37 -2.53
CA PRO A 116 -11.27 -3.61 -1.86
C PRO A 116 -11.57 -3.29 -0.38
N SER A 117 -12.84 -3.34 0.04
CA SER A 117 -13.25 -3.05 1.42
C SER A 117 -13.15 -4.25 2.36
N VAL A 118 -12.84 -5.44 1.85
CA VAL A 118 -12.70 -6.67 2.66
C VAL A 118 -11.45 -7.43 2.20
N LEU A 119 -10.40 -7.38 3.03
CA LEU A 119 -9.12 -8.04 2.78
C LEU A 119 -8.94 -9.24 3.73
N TYR A 120 -8.21 -10.27 3.30
CA TYR A 120 -8.06 -11.53 4.03
C TYR A 120 -6.61 -11.78 4.41
N GLY A 121 -6.36 -12.11 5.67
CA GLY A 121 -5.03 -12.47 6.14
C GLY A 121 -4.70 -11.93 7.53
N ARG A 122 -3.43 -12.02 7.90
CA ARG A 122 -2.93 -11.52 9.19
C ARG A 122 -1.43 -11.22 9.16
N GLY A 123 -1.03 -10.15 9.83
CA GLY A 123 0.34 -9.96 10.29
C GLY A 123 1.32 -9.42 9.25
N SER A 124 0.89 -9.18 8.01
CA SER A 124 1.68 -8.45 7.01
C SER A 124 0.77 -7.59 6.13
N THR A 125 1.08 -6.28 6.05
CA THR A 125 0.35 -5.32 5.20
C THR A 125 0.64 -5.53 3.72
N GLY A 126 1.80 -6.11 3.35
CA GLY A 126 2.21 -6.31 1.97
C GLY A 126 1.21 -7.14 1.14
N PRO A 127 0.89 -8.37 1.56
CA PRO A 127 -0.13 -9.19 0.90
C PRO A 127 -1.51 -8.54 0.83
N LEU A 128 -1.89 -7.76 1.85
CA LEU A 128 -3.14 -7.00 1.84
C LEU A 128 -3.10 -5.90 0.78
N ALA A 129 -1.95 -5.26 0.57
CA ALA A 129 -1.79 -4.22 -0.46
C ALA A 129 -1.91 -4.81 -1.86
N VAL A 130 -1.38 -6.02 -2.08
CA VAL A 130 -1.54 -6.75 -3.36
C VAL A 130 -3.00 -7.14 -3.59
N GLN A 131 -3.70 -7.67 -2.58
CA GLN A 131 -5.14 -7.93 -2.67
C GLN A 131 -5.92 -6.67 -3.03
N PHE A 132 -5.61 -5.56 -2.36
CA PHE A 132 -6.25 -4.29 -2.59
C PHE A 132 -5.99 -3.80 -4.04
N ALA A 133 -4.73 -3.82 -4.50
CA ALA A 133 -4.36 -3.44 -5.86
C ALA A 133 -5.07 -4.28 -6.94
N ASP A 134 -5.11 -5.61 -6.78
CA ASP A 134 -5.86 -6.51 -7.69
C ASP A 134 -7.36 -6.18 -7.69
N SER A 135 -7.95 -5.97 -6.50
CA SER A 135 -9.38 -5.69 -6.37
C SER A 135 -9.82 -4.36 -7.01
N ILE A 136 -8.95 -3.34 -7.01
CA ILE A 136 -9.18 -2.08 -7.73
C ILE A 136 -8.81 -2.16 -9.23
N GLY A 137 -8.29 -3.31 -9.68
CA GLY A 137 -8.08 -3.67 -11.08
C GLY A 137 -6.67 -3.45 -11.62
N CYS A 138 -5.70 -3.15 -10.77
CA CYS A 138 -4.33 -2.88 -11.20
C CYS A 138 -3.70 -4.13 -11.85
N ASN A 139 -3.01 -3.90 -12.97
CA ASN A 139 -2.24 -4.92 -13.69
C ASN A 139 -1.28 -4.21 -14.66
N PRO A 140 0.03 -4.48 -14.66
CA PRO A 140 0.79 -5.29 -13.69
C PRO A 140 0.94 -4.66 -12.29
N ILE A 141 1.40 -5.43 -11.31
CA ILE A 141 1.71 -4.99 -9.94
C ILE A 141 3.19 -5.28 -9.64
N TYR A 142 3.95 -4.24 -9.30
CA TYR A 142 5.37 -4.34 -8.95
C TYR A 142 5.59 -4.11 -7.46
N LEU A 143 6.37 -4.97 -6.81
CA LEU A 143 6.68 -4.89 -5.38
C LEU A 143 8.12 -4.40 -5.19
N LEU A 144 8.28 -3.35 -4.39
CA LEU A 144 9.56 -2.74 -4.02
C LEU A 144 9.73 -2.78 -2.50
N GLY A 145 10.91 -3.11 -1.98
CA GLY A 145 11.13 -3.23 -0.53
C GLY A 145 10.30 -4.34 0.12
N MET A 146 10.05 -5.44 -0.58
CA MET A 146 9.16 -6.54 -0.15
C MET A 146 9.84 -7.93 -0.21
N ASP A 147 11.11 -8.02 0.16
CA ASP A 147 11.88 -9.28 0.14
C ASP A 147 11.86 -10.07 1.46
N CYS A 148 11.44 -9.44 2.57
CA CYS A 148 11.49 -9.98 3.94
C CYS A 148 12.92 -10.30 4.43
N LEU A 149 13.93 -9.61 3.89
CA LEU A 149 15.34 -9.76 4.23
C LEU A 149 15.83 -8.59 5.08
N THR A 150 16.90 -8.86 5.82
CA THR A 150 17.66 -7.86 6.58
C THR A 150 18.97 -7.54 5.84
N ARG A 151 19.55 -6.36 6.04
CA ARG A 151 20.84 -5.97 5.44
C ARG A 151 21.69 -5.23 6.47
N GLY A 152 22.87 -5.74 6.80
CA GLY A 152 23.76 -5.06 7.76
C GLY A 152 23.16 -4.83 9.15
N GLY A 153 22.25 -5.71 9.59
CA GLY A 153 21.50 -5.54 10.84
C GLY A 153 20.20 -4.74 10.71
N ASP A 154 20.01 -4.02 9.61
CA ASP A 154 18.77 -3.30 9.33
C ASP A 154 17.66 -4.27 8.92
N THR A 155 16.48 -4.03 9.46
CA THR A 155 15.27 -4.82 9.17
C THR A 155 14.33 -4.08 8.24
N ASP A 156 14.46 -2.76 8.18
CA ASP A 156 13.71 -1.87 7.33
C ASP A 156 14.65 -0.82 6.70
N PHE A 157 14.19 -0.07 5.69
CA PHE A 157 15.01 0.95 5.01
C PHE A 157 15.47 2.11 5.91
N TYR A 158 14.84 2.25 7.08
CA TYR A 158 15.11 3.26 8.09
C TYR A 158 15.89 2.70 9.28
N GLY A 159 16.49 1.52 9.13
CA GLY A 159 17.35 0.89 10.13
C GLY A 159 16.68 -0.28 10.84
N LYS A 160 17.03 -0.46 12.12
CA LYS A 160 16.49 -1.53 12.97
C LYS A 160 15.10 -1.17 13.50
N ASN A 161 14.11 -1.94 13.11
CA ASN A 161 12.74 -1.81 13.59
C ASN A 161 12.51 -2.71 14.81
N ILE A 162 12.14 -2.11 15.94
CA ILE A 162 11.87 -2.82 17.19
C ILE A 162 10.68 -3.79 17.11
N PHE A 163 9.81 -3.62 16.10
CA PHE A 163 8.69 -4.51 15.82
C PHE A 163 9.07 -5.68 14.90
N TRP A 164 10.31 -5.71 14.40
CA TRP A 164 10.83 -6.86 13.66
C TRP A 164 11.20 -7.98 14.62
N LYS A 165 10.33 -8.97 14.70
CA LYS A 165 10.41 -10.15 15.56
C LYS A 165 10.35 -11.40 14.68
N SER A 166 10.77 -12.55 15.21
CA SER A 166 10.73 -13.83 14.47
C SER A 166 9.36 -14.12 13.86
N HIS A 167 8.27 -13.86 14.60
CA HIS A 167 6.91 -14.07 14.09
C HIS A 167 6.51 -13.06 13.00
N THR A 168 6.95 -11.80 13.05
CA THR A 168 6.62 -10.82 11.99
C THR A 168 7.37 -11.16 10.69
N ARG A 169 8.63 -11.60 10.80
CA ARG A 169 9.38 -12.17 9.67
C ARG A 169 8.68 -13.40 9.08
N LYS A 170 8.22 -14.33 9.91
CA LYS A 170 7.46 -15.52 9.46
C LYS A 170 6.21 -15.11 8.68
N ASN A 171 5.42 -14.17 9.21
CA ASN A 171 4.22 -13.66 8.54
C ASN A 171 4.54 -12.97 7.21
N CYS A 172 5.63 -12.22 7.15
CA CYS A 172 6.12 -11.62 5.90
C CYS A 172 6.43 -12.69 4.86
N LEU A 173 7.23 -13.71 5.21
CA LEU A 173 7.60 -14.79 4.32
C LEU A 173 6.40 -15.62 3.85
N THR A 174 5.49 -15.97 4.76
CA THR A 174 4.23 -16.64 4.43
C THR A 174 3.40 -15.81 3.46
N GLY A 175 3.32 -14.51 3.68
CA GLY A 175 2.63 -13.57 2.81
C GLY A 175 3.23 -13.51 1.41
N VAL A 176 4.55 -13.40 1.28
CA VAL A 176 5.24 -13.38 -0.02
C VAL A 176 5.03 -14.69 -0.77
N LYS A 177 5.23 -15.84 -0.11
CA LYS A 177 4.99 -17.15 -0.72
C LYS A 177 3.55 -17.31 -1.22
N TRP A 178 2.58 -16.82 -0.43
CA TRP A 178 1.18 -16.84 -0.85
C TRP A 178 0.93 -15.96 -2.08
N MET A 179 1.53 -14.76 -2.16
CA MET A 179 1.36 -13.89 -3.32
C MET A 179 1.88 -14.55 -4.61
N ASP A 180 3.04 -15.19 -4.54
CA ASP A 180 3.65 -15.88 -5.68
C ASP A 180 2.73 -16.98 -6.25
N SER A 181 1.98 -17.67 -5.38
CA SER A 181 1.06 -18.74 -5.81
C SER A 181 -0.33 -18.23 -6.19
N ALA A 182 -0.88 -17.27 -5.44
CA ALA A 182 -2.28 -16.85 -5.57
C ALA A 182 -2.54 -15.92 -6.76
N PHE A 183 -1.49 -15.23 -7.22
CA PHE A 183 -1.55 -14.27 -8.32
C PHE A 183 -0.71 -14.72 -9.52
N SER A 184 -0.49 -16.03 -9.69
CA SER A 184 0.23 -16.59 -10.83
C SER A 184 -0.50 -16.40 -12.17
N ASP A 185 -1.80 -16.13 -12.12
CA ASP A 185 -2.68 -15.79 -13.25
C ASP A 185 -2.64 -14.31 -13.64
N ILE A 186 -1.97 -13.46 -12.85
CA ILE A 186 -1.77 -12.05 -13.15
C ILE A 186 -0.29 -11.66 -13.04
N GLN A 187 0.04 -10.45 -13.47
CA GLN A 187 1.43 -9.99 -13.49
C GLN A 187 1.81 -9.33 -12.16
N VAL A 188 2.15 -10.12 -11.13
CA VAL A 188 2.75 -9.63 -9.87
C VAL A 188 4.25 -9.92 -9.86
N PHE A 189 5.06 -8.88 -9.72
CA PHE A 189 6.53 -8.98 -9.81
C PHE A 189 7.22 -8.37 -8.59
N ASN A 190 7.95 -9.19 -7.84
CA ASN A 190 8.77 -8.73 -6.71
C ASN A 190 10.16 -8.30 -7.19
N LEU A 191 10.32 -7.01 -7.48
CA LEU A 191 11.57 -6.46 -8.02
C LEU A 191 12.70 -6.42 -6.98
N SER A 192 12.40 -6.61 -5.69
CA SER A 192 13.42 -6.76 -4.64
C SER A 192 14.06 -8.15 -4.64
N LYS A 193 13.45 -9.13 -5.30
CA LYS A 193 13.96 -10.51 -5.40
C LYS A 193 14.43 -10.87 -6.82
N ARG A 194 13.79 -10.31 -7.85
CA ARG A 194 14.07 -10.55 -9.26
C ARG A 194 15.34 -9.83 -9.71
N LYS A 195 16.38 -10.56 -10.08
CA LYS A 195 17.61 -9.99 -10.67
C LYS A 195 17.55 -9.90 -12.20
N ASP A 196 16.64 -10.64 -12.82
CA ASP A 196 16.36 -10.67 -14.26
C ASP A 196 15.54 -9.45 -14.73
N MET A 197 15.02 -8.65 -13.79
CA MET A 197 14.22 -7.46 -14.07
C MET A 197 14.94 -6.21 -13.62
N ASP A 198 15.23 -5.31 -14.57
CA ASP A 198 15.76 -3.99 -14.25
C ASP A 198 14.63 -2.98 -14.01
N PHE A 199 14.67 -2.32 -12.85
CA PHE A 199 13.68 -1.32 -12.46
C PHE A 199 13.61 -0.14 -13.45
N LYS A 200 14.76 0.35 -13.93
CA LYS A 200 14.80 1.51 -14.84
C LYS A 200 14.19 1.15 -16.19
N GLN A 201 14.46 -0.04 -16.71
CA GLN A 201 13.86 -0.55 -17.95
C GLN A 201 12.34 -0.72 -17.81
N ILE A 202 11.85 -1.25 -16.69
CA ILE A 202 10.40 -1.37 -16.42
C ILE A 202 9.74 0.00 -16.40
N VAL A 203 10.28 0.96 -15.64
CA VAL A 203 9.72 2.32 -15.60
C VAL A 203 9.73 2.95 -17.00
N SER A 204 10.81 2.77 -17.76
CA SER A 204 10.96 3.32 -19.12
C SER A 204 9.90 2.74 -20.07
N SER A 205 9.70 1.42 -20.07
CA SER A 205 8.72 0.76 -20.93
C SER A 205 7.28 1.16 -20.58
N LEU A 206 7.02 1.50 -19.31
CA LEU A 206 5.71 1.96 -18.83
C LEU A 206 5.50 3.47 -18.94
N LYS A 207 6.43 4.25 -19.50
CA LYS A 207 6.35 5.73 -19.52
C LYS A 207 5.02 6.27 -20.07
N ARG A 208 4.44 5.61 -21.09
CA ARG A 208 3.13 5.97 -21.68
C ARG A 208 1.92 5.75 -20.76
N LYS A 209 2.11 5.00 -19.67
CA LYS A 209 1.10 4.71 -18.64
C LYS A 209 1.14 5.69 -17.46
N LYS A 210 2.06 6.67 -17.45
CA LYS A 210 2.03 7.76 -16.48
C LYS A 210 0.76 8.59 -16.64
N ARG A 211 0.11 8.91 -15.52
CA ARG A 211 -1.16 9.65 -15.48
C ARG A 211 -1.21 10.76 -14.43
N GLY A 212 -0.29 10.76 -13.47
CA GLY A 212 -0.32 11.71 -12.36
C GLY A 212 -1.31 11.31 -11.25
N ARG A 213 -1.08 11.83 -10.04
CA ARG A 213 -1.88 11.50 -8.86
C ARG A 213 -3.37 11.86 -9.05
N ASP A 214 -3.64 13.04 -9.60
CA ASP A 214 -5.01 13.56 -9.76
C ASP A 214 -5.88 12.68 -10.66
N TYR A 215 -5.29 12.08 -11.69
CA TYR A 215 -5.99 11.10 -12.53
C TYR A 215 -6.49 9.91 -11.71
N TYR A 216 -5.62 9.31 -10.88
CA TYR A 216 -5.97 8.15 -10.08
C TYR A 216 -7.02 8.51 -9.02
N ILE A 217 -6.88 9.67 -8.37
CA ILE A 217 -7.88 10.19 -7.43
C ILE A 217 -9.22 10.34 -8.16
N LYS A 218 -9.27 11.07 -9.28
CA LYS A 218 -10.52 11.27 -10.05
C LYS A 218 -11.17 9.94 -10.42
N LYS A 219 -10.40 8.95 -10.86
CA LYS A 219 -10.92 7.62 -11.21
C LYS A 219 -11.49 6.84 -10.04
N LEU A 220 -10.89 6.94 -8.85
CA LEU A 220 -11.39 6.27 -7.65
C LEU A 220 -12.67 6.93 -7.10
N PHE A 221 -12.87 8.23 -7.35
CA PHE A 221 -14.02 8.98 -6.83
C PHE A 221 -15.13 9.27 -7.86
N SER A 222 -14.93 8.91 -9.13
CA SER A 222 -15.98 8.87 -10.17
C SER A 222 -16.74 7.55 -10.12
#